data_AF-A0A0F9P7W1-F1
#
_entry.id   AF-A0A0F9P7W1-F1
#
_cell.length_a   1.000
_cell.length_b   1.000
_cell.length_c   1.000
_cell.angle_alpha   90.00
_cell.angle_beta   90.00
_cell.angle_gamma   90.00
#
_symmetry.space_group_name_H-M   'P 1'
#
loop_
_entity.id
_entity.type
_entity.pdbx_description
1 polymer ?
#
loop_
_entity_poly.entity_id
_entity_poly.type
_entity_poly.pdbx_seq_one_letter_code
_entity_poly.pdbx_strand_id
1 'polypeptide(L)'
;MCENKPKILVVSDVHLGSLDCEKDLFIQFLNRVINGEFGSELQAFIILGDFIDLCTDLPRTLLGRKKVQKIFKLLLEIKEKMKLVFLLGNHEIPVTRDYDEKFERRKKKFLRKFKHTKFNELFGSELYYQYLLLKKYENEDMLLMYNSREQLENNPIKKVTIEGLDLDSDYRCFMAHGFQFESEVYRFFVGQLWKSLISSNKFEVKETYDYFWNQIIRNGRKIKPIKFEDMKEELAKLKSKSIKSVDTAFSELNILEFNFLKSSMRVMKKWHRASKPTYFLKEIKKFLEDDDYDFSKINHVVYGHSHYKEISYATINNQQVEIINDGSWQHIQPSYVEICGKGKMYLRTIN
;
A
#
# COMPACT_ATOMS: atom_id res chain seq x y z
N MET A 1 -6.77 32.14 -10.17
CA MET A 1 -5.87 31.18 -10.85
C MET A 1 -5.24 30.35 -9.74
N CYS A 2 -5.35 29.03 -9.74
CA CYS A 2 -4.82 28.21 -8.64
C CYS A 2 -3.31 28.35 -8.57
N GLU A 3 -2.84 29.00 -7.51
CA GLU A 3 -1.44 28.95 -7.11
C GLU A 3 -1.09 27.48 -6.80
N ASN A 4 -0.21 26.96 -7.66
CA ASN A 4 0.53 25.71 -7.61
C ASN A 4 -0.26 24.43 -7.87
N LYS A 5 -0.30 24.05 -9.16
CA LYS A 5 -0.56 22.67 -9.60
C LYS A 5 0.42 21.69 -8.92
N PRO A 6 0.01 20.43 -8.67
CA PRO A 6 0.87 19.45 -8.02
C PRO A 6 2.08 19.07 -8.87
N LYS A 7 3.21 18.84 -8.20
CA LYS A 7 4.44 18.28 -8.77
C LYS A 7 4.60 16.80 -8.48
N ILE A 8 3.99 16.33 -7.40
CA ILE A 8 3.98 14.92 -7.01
C ILE A 8 2.55 14.52 -6.66
N LEU A 9 2.15 13.35 -7.13
CA LEU A 9 0.94 12.67 -6.68
C LEU A 9 1.30 11.41 -5.91
N VAL A 10 0.63 11.18 -4.80
CA VAL A 10 0.84 10.03 -3.92
C VAL A 10 -0.47 9.30 -3.69
N VAL A 11 -0.47 7.97 -3.84
CA VAL A 11 -1.60 7.08 -3.55
C VAL A 11 -1.12 5.85 -2.80
N SER A 12 -2.00 5.15 -2.10
CA SER A 12 -1.69 3.90 -1.41
C SER A 12 -2.90 2.97 -1.43
N ASP A 13 -2.69 1.71 -1.02
CA ASP A 13 -3.77 0.77 -0.69
C ASP A 13 -4.77 0.62 -1.84
N VAL A 14 -4.24 0.35 -3.03
CA VAL A 14 -5.06 0.05 -4.21
C VAL A 14 -5.63 -1.36 -4.15
N HIS A 15 -4.89 -2.31 -3.57
CA HIS A 15 -5.26 -3.72 -3.37
C HIS A 15 -5.77 -4.43 -4.63
N LEU A 16 -5.02 -4.32 -5.73
CA LEU A 16 -5.30 -5.07 -6.95
C LEU A 16 -5.26 -6.58 -6.66
N GLY A 17 -6.43 -7.20 -6.68
CA GLY A 17 -6.62 -8.61 -6.34
C GLY A 17 -7.88 -8.83 -5.52
N SER A 18 -8.14 -7.90 -4.60
CA SER A 18 -9.27 -7.95 -3.68
C SER A 18 -10.61 -7.71 -4.39
N LEU A 19 -11.66 -8.30 -3.79
CA LEU A 19 -13.07 -8.11 -4.13
C LEU A 19 -13.45 -6.62 -4.21
N ASP A 20 -13.15 -5.84 -3.17
CA ASP A 20 -13.69 -4.48 -2.97
C ASP A 20 -12.79 -3.36 -3.51
N CYS A 21 -11.78 -3.70 -4.30
CA CYS A 21 -10.88 -2.72 -4.93
C CYS A 21 -11.61 -1.93 -6.04
N GLU A 22 -11.57 -0.60 -5.95
CA GLU A 22 -12.20 0.41 -6.81
C GLU A 22 -11.46 0.61 -8.14
N LYS A 23 -11.35 -0.47 -8.93
CA LYS A 23 -10.53 -0.52 -10.16
C LYS A 23 -10.97 0.50 -11.21
N ASP A 24 -12.26 0.77 -11.33
CA ASP A 24 -12.78 1.69 -12.35
C ASP A 24 -12.44 3.14 -12.02
N LEU A 25 -12.61 3.55 -10.76
CA LEU A 25 -12.20 4.87 -10.30
C LEU A 25 -10.68 5.05 -10.42
N PHE A 26 -9.90 4.02 -10.09
CA PHE A 26 -8.44 4.08 -10.27
C PHE A 26 -8.05 4.21 -11.75
N ILE A 27 -8.70 3.46 -12.65
CA ILE A 27 -8.51 3.63 -14.10
C ILE A 27 -8.83 5.06 -14.54
N GLN A 28 -9.96 5.63 -14.09
CA GLN A 28 -10.32 7.00 -14.41
C GLN A 28 -9.25 7.97 -13.92
N PHE A 29 -8.79 7.84 -12.68
CA PHE A 29 -7.73 8.66 -12.12
C PHE A 29 -6.43 8.60 -12.92
N LEU A 30 -5.96 7.40 -13.29
CA LEU A 30 -4.75 7.27 -14.11
C LEU A 30 -4.91 7.95 -15.48
N ASN A 31 -6.09 7.90 -16.09
CA ASN A 31 -6.34 8.66 -17.34
C ASN A 31 -6.26 10.17 -17.11
N ARG A 32 -6.78 10.69 -15.98
CA ARG A 32 -6.67 12.11 -15.62
C ARG A 32 -5.20 12.55 -15.48
N VAL A 33 -4.36 11.69 -14.89
CA VAL A 33 -2.90 11.88 -14.81
C VAL A 33 -2.28 11.96 -16.20
N ILE A 34 -2.58 10.98 -17.05
CA ILE A 34 -2.07 10.89 -18.42
C ILE A 34 -2.49 12.06 -19.32
N ASN A 35 -3.72 12.55 -19.13
CA ASN A 35 -4.32 13.64 -19.89
C ASN A 35 -3.90 15.03 -19.41
N GLY A 36 -3.06 15.12 -18.37
CA GLY A 36 -2.50 16.39 -17.90
C GLY A 36 -3.46 17.25 -17.08
N GLU A 37 -4.53 16.69 -16.51
CA GLU A 37 -5.49 17.45 -15.68
C GLU A 37 -4.84 18.06 -14.41
N PHE A 38 -3.78 17.40 -13.93
CA PHE A 38 -2.96 17.82 -12.81
C PHE A 38 -1.89 18.87 -13.20
N GLY A 39 -1.86 19.31 -14.45
CA GLY A 39 -0.91 20.30 -14.96
C GLY A 39 0.35 19.67 -15.54
N SER A 40 1.05 20.44 -16.39
CA SER A 40 2.29 20.02 -17.05
C SER A 40 3.50 19.96 -16.10
N GLU A 41 3.36 20.49 -14.88
CA GLU A 41 4.42 20.49 -13.86
C GLU A 41 4.51 19.18 -13.05
N LEU A 42 3.58 18.25 -13.26
CA LEU A 42 3.58 16.96 -12.57
C LEU A 42 4.78 16.12 -13.00
N GLN A 43 5.65 15.80 -12.05
CA GLN A 43 6.94 15.14 -12.30
C GLN A 43 7.05 13.74 -11.70
N ALA A 44 6.26 13.41 -10.67
CA ALA A 44 6.29 12.10 -10.04
C ALA A 44 4.91 11.57 -9.65
N PHE A 45 4.75 10.25 -9.78
CA PHE A 45 3.63 9.49 -9.29
C PHE A 45 4.12 8.37 -8.37
N ILE A 46 3.69 8.40 -7.12
CA ILE A 46 4.16 7.52 -6.05
C ILE A 46 3.00 6.63 -5.59
N ILE A 47 3.26 5.33 -5.45
CA ILE A 47 2.32 4.35 -4.89
C ILE A 47 2.91 3.79 -3.59
N LEU A 48 2.37 4.15 -2.43
CA LEU A 48 2.90 3.85 -1.09
C LEU A 48 2.53 2.46 -0.56
N GLY A 49 2.71 1.41 -1.35
CA GLY A 49 2.48 0.04 -0.92
C GLY A 49 1.03 -0.43 -1.03
N ASP A 50 0.85 -1.72 -0.77
CA ASP A 50 -0.42 -2.43 -0.89
C ASP A 50 -1.11 -2.16 -2.25
N PHE A 51 -0.30 -2.03 -3.31
CA PHE A 51 -0.76 -1.85 -4.67
C PHE A 51 -1.32 -3.17 -5.21
N ILE A 52 -0.58 -4.26 -5.01
CA ILE A 52 -1.00 -5.62 -5.36
C ILE A 52 -1.35 -6.38 -4.08
N ASP A 53 -2.51 -7.02 -4.10
CA ASP A 53 -2.93 -7.85 -2.98
C ASP A 53 -2.63 -9.34 -3.22
N LEU A 54 -1.43 -9.77 -2.83
CA LEU A 54 -1.06 -11.19 -2.86
C LEU A 54 -1.63 -11.97 -1.67
N CYS A 55 -2.32 -11.35 -0.71
CA CYS A 55 -3.04 -12.08 0.33
C CYS A 55 -4.38 -12.61 -0.20
N THR A 56 -5.02 -11.88 -1.11
CA THR A 56 -6.35 -12.19 -1.67
C THR A 56 -6.31 -12.75 -3.09
N ASP A 57 -5.18 -12.67 -3.80
CA ASP A 57 -5.09 -13.18 -5.17
C ASP A 57 -3.77 -13.91 -5.48
N LEU A 58 -3.74 -14.57 -6.64
CA LEU A 58 -2.57 -15.19 -7.23
C LEU A 58 -2.06 -14.34 -8.41
N PRO A 59 -0.74 -14.17 -8.61
CA PRO A 59 -0.21 -13.39 -9.72
C PRO A 59 -0.77 -13.80 -11.10
N ARG A 60 -0.86 -15.11 -11.38
CA ARG A 60 -1.39 -15.63 -12.64
C ARG A 60 -2.86 -15.24 -12.88
N THR A 61 -3.67 -15.25 -11.82
CA THR A 61 -5.10 -14.93 -11.89
C THR A 61 -5.27 -13.42 -12.02
N LEU A 62 -4.55 -12.65 -11.20
CA LEU A 62 -4.52 -11.20 -11.21
C LEU A 62 -4.21 -10.64 -12.60
N LEU A 63 -3.13 -11.12 -13.22
CA LEU A 63 -2.67 -10.70 -14.55
C LEU A 63 -3.64 -11.07 -15.67
N GLY A 64 -4.49 -12.08 -15.48
CA GLY A 64 -5.53 -12.46 -16.44
C GLY A 64 -6.70 -11.48 -16.50
N ARG A 65 -6.89 -10.62 -15.48
CA ARG A 65 -8.05 -9.73 -15.37
C ARG A 65 -7.90 -8.51 -16.29
N LYS A 66 -8.88 -8.29 -17.17
CA LYS A 66 -8.87 -7.18 -18.16
C LYS A 66 -8.64 -5.79 -17.52
N LYS A 67 -9.32 -5.48 -16.41
CA LYS A 67 -9.15 -4.19 -15.71
C LYS A 67 -7.76 -4.00 -15.12
N VAL A 68 -7.17 -5.06 -14.54
CA VAL A 68 -5.78 -5.02 -14.03
C VAL A 68 -4.79 -4.81 -15.17
N GLN A 69 -4.96 -5.52 -16.28
CA GLN A 69 -4.13 -5.29 -17.47
C GLN A 69 -4.23 -3.86 -17.99
N LYS A 70 -5.43 -3.25 -17.95
CA LYS A 70 -5.63 -1.84 -18.32
C LYS A 70 -4.85 -0.92 -17.37
N ILE A 71 -4.96 -1.12 -16.06
CA ILE A 71 -4.21 -0.35 -15.06
C ILE A 71 -2.70 -0.44 -15.33
N PHE A 72 -2.17 -1.64 -15.57
CA PHE A 72 -0.74 -1.81 -15.86
C PHE A 72 -0.31 -1.12 -17.16
N LYS A 73 -1.14 -1.12 -18.21
CA LYS A 73 -0.85 -0.34 -19.42
C LYS A 73 -0.77 1.17 -19.14
N LEU A 74 -1.71 1.70 -18.36
CA LEU A 74 -1.71 3.12 -17.99
C LEU A 74 -0.49 3.47 -17.13
N LEU A 75 -0.08 2.60 -16.22
CA LEU A 75 1.14 2.81 -15.42
C LEU A 75 2.42 2.78 -16.26
N LEU A 76 2.47 1.95 -17.31
CA LEU A 76 3.60 1.97 -18.26
C LEU A 76 3.67 3.32 -18.99
N GLU A 77 2.53 3.85 -19.44
CA GLU A 77 2.47 5.18 -20.06
C GLU A 77 2.87 6.29 -19.08
N ILE A 78 2.44 6.21 -17.82
CA ILE A 78 2.86 7.15 -16.78
C ILE A 78 4.38 7.07 -16.55
N LYS A 79 4.95 5.85 -16.50
CA LYS A 79 6.40 5.64 -16.37
C LYS A 79 7.19 6.26 -17.53
N GLU A 80 6.64 6.34 -18.73
CA GLU A 80 7.27 7.01 -19.88
C GLU A 80 7.24 8.54 -19.77
N LYS A 81 6.21 9.09 -19.12
CA LYS A 81 5.97 10.55 -19.01
C LYS A 81 6.59 11.19 -17.76
N MET A 82 6.64 10.45 -16.65
CA MET A 82 7.04 10.98 -15.35
C MET A 82 7.66 9.90 -14.46
N LYS A 83 8.19 10.30 -13.30
CA LYS A 83 8.84 9.37 -12.37
C LYS A 83 7.80 8.53 -11.65
N LEU A 84 7.73 7.24 -11.97
CA LEU A 84 6.91 6.27 -11.26
C LEU A 84 7.71 5.60 -10.14
N VAL A 85 7.18 5.59 -8.91
CA VAL A 85 7.83 4.97 -7.74
C VAL A 85 6.82 4.14 -6.95
N PHE A 86 7.24 2.96 -6.53
CA PHE A 86 6.48 2.09 -5.64
C PHE A 86 7.22 1.90 -4.32
N LEU A 87 6.47 1.98 -3.23
CA LEU A 87 6.86 1.31 -1.99
C LEU A 87 6.18 -0.05 -1.93
N LEU A 88 6.79 -1.01 -1.25
CA LEU A 88 6.17 -2.31 -1.00
C LEU A 88 5.45 -2.29 0.35
N GLY A 89 4.21 -2.76 0.36
CA GLY A 89 3.36 -2.95 1.53
C GLY A 89 3.42 -4.37 2.10
N ASN A 90 2.56 -4.62 3.10
CA ASN A 90 2.47 -5.93 3.75
C ASN A 90 1.62 -6.93 2.97
N HIS A 91 0.98 -6.51 1.87
CA HIS A 91 0.27 -7.41 0.96
C HIS A 91 1.15 -7.89 -0.22
N GLU A 92 2.28 -7.24 -0.50
CA GLU A 92 3.23 -7.70 -1.52
C GLU A 92 4.34 -8.58 -0.96
N ILE A 93 4.88 -8.24 0.22
CA ILE A 93 6.00 -8.94 0.84
C ILE A 93 5.78 -9.25 2.32
N PRO A 94 6.38 -10.34 2.84
CA PRO A 94 6.32 -10.64 4.27
C PRO A 94 6.93 -9.53 5.13
N VAL A 95 6.23 -9.14 6.21
CA VAL A 95 6.62 -8.07 7.15
C VAL A 95 6.96 -8.59 8.55
N THR A 96 7.74 -9.67 8.62
CA THR A 96 8.23 -10.22 9.91
C THR A 96 9.42 -9.40 10.45
N ARG A 97 9.69 -9.50 11.76
CA ARG A 97 10.62 -8.67 12.58
C ARG A 97 11.90 -8.17 11.90
N ASP A 98 12.55 -9.02 11.14
CA ASP A 98 13.76 -8.79 10.34
C ASP A 98 13.47 -8.12 8.98
N TYR A 99 12.61 -7.10 8.98
CA TYR A 99 12.05 -6.57 7.74
C TYR A 99 13.08 -5.81 6.90
N ASP A 100 13.73 -4.79 7.49
CA ASP A 100 14.76 -4.00 6.81
C ASP A 100 15.90 -4.89 6.27
N GLU A 101 16.46 -5.76 7.12
CA GLU A 101 17.54 -6.67 6.73
C GLU A 101 17.16 -7.60 5.56
N LYS A 102 15.89 -8.03 5.50
CA LYS A 102 15.44 -9.01 4.50
C LYS A 102 14.68 -8.36 3.36
N PHE A 103 14.54 -7.04 3.34
CA PHE A 103 13.76 -6.31 2.35
C PHE A 103 14.23 -6.63 0.94
N GLU A 104 15.52 -6.48 0.64
CA GLU A 104 16.06 -6.72 -0.71
C GLU A 104 15.77 -8.14 -1.22
N ARG A 105 15.96 -9.14 -0.36
CA ARG A 105 15.67 -10.53 -0.71
C ARG A 105 14.18 -10.76 -0.96
N ARG A 106 13.31 -10.14 -0.15
CA ARG A 106 11.85 -10.21 -0.28
C ARG A 106 11.35 -9.49 -1.52
N LYS A 107 11.84 -8.28 -1.79
CA LYS A 107 11.63 -7.51 -3.03
C LYS A 107 11.98 -8.36 -4.25
N LYS A 108 13.20 -8.92 -4.32
CA LYS A 108 13.61 -9.81 -5.42
C LYS A 108 12.71 -11.04 -5.57
N LYS A 109 12.17 -11.59 -4.47
CA LYS A 109 11.20 -12.71 -4.54
C LYS A 109 9.85 -12.25 -5.08
N PHE A 110 9.37 -11.08 -4.69
CA PHE A 110 8.14 -10.48 -5.21
C PHE A 110 8.25 -10.19 -6.71
N LEU A 111 9.26 -9.45 -7.14
CA LEU A 111 9.43 -9.06 -8.56
C LEU A 111 9.56 -10.28 -9.49
N ARG A 112 10.22 -11.35 -9.03
CA ARG A 112 10.32 -12.61 -9.80
C ARG A 112 8.98 -13.24 -10.14
N LYS A 113 7.91 -12.99 -9.35
CA LYS A 113 6.56 -13.48 -9.67
C LYS A 113 6.01 -12.88 -10.97
N PHE A 114 6.55 -11.74 -11.41
CA PHE A 114 6.08 -10.99 -12.58
C PHE A 114 7.12 -10.87 -13.71
N LYS A 115 8.32 -11.46 -13.53
CA LYS A 115 9.45 -11.33 -14.46
C LYS A 115 9.15 -11.79 -15.89
N HIS A 116 8.36 -12.85 -16.05
CA HIS A 116 8.05 -13.46 -17.36
C HIS A 116 6.70 -13.02 -17.91
N THR A 117 6.25 -11.82 -17.53
CA THR A 117 4.97 -11.26 -17.97
C THR A 117 5.22 -10.17 -18.99
N LYS A 118 4.21 -9.86 -19.81
CA LYS A 118 4.25 -8.71 -20.73
C LYS A 118 4.31 -7.33 -20.04
N PHE A 119 4.28 -7.31 -18.71
CA PHE A 119 4.35 -6.10 -17.89
C PHE A 119 5.61 -6.09 -17.01
N ASN A 120 6.60 -6.94 -17.33
CA ASN A 120 7.85 -7.07 -16.57
C ASN A 120 8.56 -5.73 -16.31
N GLU A 121 8.44 -4.77 -17.22
CA GLU A 121 8.99 -3.42 -17.05
C GLU A 121 8.41 -2.63 -15.86
N LEU A 122 7.17 -2.91 -15.43
CA LEU A 122 6.62 -2.35 -14.20
C LEU A 122 7.16 -3.01 -12.92
N PHE A 123 7.90 -4.11 -13.07
CA PHE A 123 8.47 -4.89 -11.98
C PHE A 123 10.01 -4.88 -12.02
N GLY A 124 10.58 -3.82 -12.60
CA GLY A 124 12.00 -3.49 -12.50
C GLY A 124 12.38 -3.08 -11.07
N SER A 125 13.53 -3.53 -10.58
CA SER A 125 13.94 -3.30 -9.19
C SER A 125 14.18 -1.82 -8.85
N GLU A 126 14.40 -0.99 -9.85
CA GLU A 126 14.64 0.45 -9.79
C GLU A 126 13.37 1.29 -9.57
N LEU A 127 12.20 0.65 -9.53
CA LEU A 127 10.92 1.27 -9.23
C LEU A 127 10.48 1.00 -7.78
N TYR A 128 11.07 0.03 -7.07
CA TYR A 128 10.56 -0.47 -5.79
C TYR A 128 11.53 -0.24 -4.63
N TYR A 129 11.02 0.43 -3.61
CA TYR A 129 11.76 0.85 -2.43
C TYR A 129 10.96 0.57 -1.14
N GLN A 130 11.56 0.86 -0.01
CA GLN A 130 10.93 0.69 1.30
C GLN A 130 10.50 2.01 1.93
N TYR A 131 11.29 3.07 1.72
CA TYR A 131 11.06 4.40 2.25
C TYR A 131 11.42 5.46 1.21
N LEU A 132 10.77 6.62 1.31
CA LEU A 132 11.13 7.83 0.58
C LEU A 132 11.35 8.99 1.55
N LEU A 133 12.23 9.90 1.17
CA LEU A 133 12.41 11.19 1.84
C LEU A 133 12.45 12.29 0.79
N LEU A 134 11.50 13.23 0.85
CA LEU A 134 11.49 14.43 0.03
C LEU A 134 12.11 15.58 0.84
N LYS A 135 13.22 16.13 0.35
CA LYS A 135 13.98 17.16 1.05
C LYS A 135 14.88 17.97 0.12
N LYS A 136 15.41 19.09 0.63
CA LYS A 136 16.57 19.75 0.00
C LYS A 136 17.85 18.95 0.29
N TYR A 137 18.56 18.54 -0.75
CA TYR A 137 19.79 17.75 -0.70
C TYR A 137 20.78 18.29 -1.74
N GLU A 138 21.99 18.63 -1.33
CA GLU A 138 23.00 19.26 -2.21
C GLU A 138 22.46 20.52 -2.95
N ASN A 139 21.63 21.32 -2.25
CA ASN A 139 20.93 22.50 -2.77
C ASN A 139 19.82 22.26 -3.81
N GLU A 140 19.48 21.01 -4.10
CA GLU A 140 18.35 20.66 -4.98
C GLU A 140 17.19 20.04 -4.19
N ASP A 141 15.97 20.23 -4.65
CA ASP A 141 14.80 19.55 -4.11
C ASP A 141 14.76 18.11 -4.66
N MET A 142 15.00 17.13 -3.80
CA MET A 142 15.17 15.73 -4.21
C MET A 142 14.21 14.80 -3.48
N LEU A 143 13.66 13.86 -4.25
CA LEU A 143 13.06 12.63 -3.76
C LEU A 143 14.15 11.56 -3.65
N LEU A 144 14.41 11.11 -2.42
CA LEU A 144 15.44 10.14 -2.08
C LEU A 144 14.79 8.81 -1.72
N MET A 145 15.34 7.70 -2.22
CA MET A 145 14.76 6.36 -2.04
C MET A 145 15.69 5.42 -1.27
N TYR A 146 15.11 4.62 -0.38
CA TYR A 146 15.84 3.77 0.57
C TYR A 146 15.22 2.38 0.68
N ASN A 147 16.05 1.41 1.04
CA ASN A 147 15.68 0.00 1.22
C ASN A 147 15.85 -0.47 2.68
N SER A 148 16.28 0.40 3.60
CA SER A 148 16.32 0.15 5.03
C SER A 148 16.32 1.47 5.83
N ARG A 149 15.97 1.41 7.11
CA ARG A 149 16.05 2.59 8.01
C ARG A 149 17.47 3.11 8.18
N GLU A 150 18.46 2.22 8.28
CA GLU A 150 19.89 2.57 8.41
C GLU A 150 20.42 3.43 7.27
N GLN A 151 19.79 3.34 6.09
CA GLN A 151 20.18 4.14 4.94
C GLN A 151 19.61 5.56 4.97
N LEU A 152 18.54 5.80 5.76
CA LEU A 152 17.86 7.09 5.78
C LEU A 152 18.84 8.21 6.10
N GLU A 153 18.64 9.37 5.46
CA GLU A 153 19.52 10.55 5.50
C GLU A 153 20.90 10.38 4.83
N ASN A 154 21.56 9.22 4.96
CA ASN A 154 22.99 9.07 4.69
C ASN A 154 23.34 8.33 3.39
N ASN A 155 22.56 7.33 2.99
CA ASN A 155 22.92 6.44 1.88
C ASN A 155 21.73 6.12 0.96
N PRO A 156 21.18 7.13 0.25
CA PRO A 156 20.07 6.91 -0.66
C PRO A 156 20.49 6.01 -1.83
N ILE A 157 19.64 5.04 -2.14
CA ILE A 157 19.84 4.08 -3.24
C ILE A 157 19.59 4.75 -4.60
N LYS A 158 18.68 5.73 -4.61
CA LYS A 158 18.37 6.55 -5.78
C LYS A 158 18.00 7.95 -5.33
N LYS A 159 18.37 8.92 -6.16
CA LYS A 159 18.08 10.34 -5.98
C LYS A 159 17.37 10.81 -7.24
N VAL A 160 16.30 11.59 -7.07
CA VAL A 160 15.52 12.15 -8.18
C VAL A 160 15.21 13.60 -7.87
N THR A 161 15.74 14.52 -8.66
CA THR A 161 15.42 15.94 -8.57
C THR A 161 13.96 16.18 -8.99
N ILE A 162 13.25 17.04 -8.24
CA ILE A 162 11.90 17.51 -8.54
C ILE A 162 11.94 19.03 -8.69
N GLU A 163 11.85 19.49 -9.92
CA GLU A 163 12.09 20.89 -10.27
C GLU A 163 10.98 21.82 -9.81
N GLY A 164 11.39 22.98 -9.27
CA GLY A 164 10.49 24.07 -8.89
C GLY A 164 9.64 23.81 -7.66
N LEU A 165 9.96 22.79 -6.83
CA LEU A 165 9.31 22.63 -5.53
C LEU A 165 9.62 23.81 -4.60
N ASP A 166 10.82 24.37 -4.63
CA ASP A 166 11.24 25.50 -3.77
C ASP A 166 11.06 25.16 -2.28
N LEU A 167 11.64 24.04 -1.83
CA LEU A 167 11.52 23.58 -0.44
C LEU A 167 12.39 24.43 0.49
N ASP A 168 11.90 24.68 1.70
CA ASP A 168 12.73 25.21 2.78
C ASP A 168 13.86 24.23 3.15
N SER A 169 14.97 24.74 3.68
CA SER A 169 16.16 23.93 3.96
C SER A 169 15.91 22.83 5.01
N ASP A 170 15.01 23.11 5.94
CA ASP A 170 14.56 22.22 7.01
C ASP A 170 13.36 21.33 6.62
N TYR A 171 12.80 21.48 5.41
CA TYR A 171 11.70 20.62 4.95
C TYR A 171 12.16 19.16 4.82
N ARG A 172 11.44 18.25 5.49
CA ARG A 172 11.70 16.80 5.49
C ARG A 172 10.37 16.04 5.51
N CYS A 173 9.95 15.58 4.33
CA CYS A 173 8.76 14.74 4.19
C CYS A 173 9.13 13.28 4.04
N PHE A 174 8.89 12.50 5.10
CA PHE A 174 9.07 11.06 5.12
C PHE A 174 7.84 10.36 4.55
N MET A 175 8.04 9.43 3.64
CA MET A 175 6.95 8.62 3.07
C MET A 175 7.24 7.14 3.23
N ALA A 176 6.27 6.42 3.76
CA ALA A 176 6.35 5.00 4.01
C ALA A 176 4.97 4.37 3.85
N HIS A 177 4.92 3.05 3.71
CA HIS A 177 3.66 2.36 3.97
C HIS A 177 3.43 2.30 5.50
N GLY A 178 2.18 2.17 5.97
CA GLY A 178 1.88 2.25 7.42
C GLY A 178 2.35 1.05 8.25
N PHE A 179 2.52 -0.15 7.67
CA PHE A 179 3.02 -1.30 8.43
C PHE A 179 4.42 -1.04 9.05
N GLN A 180 5.20 -0.12 8.48
CA GLN A 180 6.51 0.30 8.97
C GLN A 180 6.43 0.92 10.38
N PHE A 181 5.26 1.37 10.80
CA PHE A 181 5.00 1.86 12.16
C PHE A 181 4.45 0.80 13.09
N GLU A 182 3.90 -0.30 12.56
CA GLU A 182 3.23 -1.31 13.40
C GLU A 182 4.15 -1.94 14.45
N SER A 183 3.61 -2.10 15.66
CA SER A 183 4.34 -2.68 16.79
C SER A 183 4.90 -4.07 16.51
N GLU A 184 6.00 -4.42 17.19
CA GLU A 184 6.62 -5.75 17.06
C GLU A 184 5.66 -6.90 17.38
N VAL A 185 4.76 -6.68 18.35
CA VAL A 185 3.75 -7.66 18.75
C VAL A 185 2.77 -7.90 17.61
N TYR A 186 2.31 -6.83 16.96
CA TYR A 186 1.46 -6.95 15.78
C TYR A 186 2.18 -7.70 14.65
N ARG A 187 3.43 -7.32 14.33
CA ARG A 187 4.23 -8.02 13.31
C ARG A 187 4.48 -9.49 13.64
N PHE A 188 4.63 -9.83 14.91
CA PHE A 188 4.81 -11.20 15.35
C PHE A 188 3.56 -12.07 15.12
N PHE A 189 2.37 -11.58 15.49
CA PHE A 189 1.14 -12.35 15.34
C PHE A 189 0.55 -12.26 13.94
N VAL A 190 0.38 -11.03 13.43
CA VAL A 190 -0.34 -10.76 12.18
C VAL A 190 0.61 -10.90 10.98
N GLY A 191 1.87 -10.50 11.10
CA GLY A 191 2.85 -10.62 10.02
C GLY A 191 3.13 -12.07 9.59
N GLN A 192 3.02 -13.06 10.50
CA GLN A 192 3.16 -14.48 10.12
C GLN A 192 1.98 -14.98 9.29
N LEU A 193 0.78 -14.50 9.59
CA LEU A 193 -0.42 -14.80 8.81
C LEU A 193 -0.32 -14.19 7.41
N TRP A 194 0.10 -12.93 7.29
CA TRP A 194 0.41 -12.31 6.00
C TRP A 194 1.45 -13.08 5.21
N LYS A 195 2.55 -13.45 5.84
CA LYS A 195 3.59 -14.27 5.21
C LYS A 195 3.04 -15.58 4.66
N SER A 196 2.17 -16.26 5.41
CA SER A 196 1.54 -17.52 5.01
C SER A 196 0.61 -17.30 3.82
N LEU A 197 -0.24 -16.27 3.89
CA LEU A 197 -1.15 -15.89 2.81
C LEU A 197 -0.38 -15.54 1.54
N ILE A 198 0.58 -14.60 1.57
CA ILE A 198 1.41 -14.21 0.40
C ILE A 198 2.14 -15.40 -0.22
N SER A 199 2.59 -16.35 0.60
CA SER A 199 3.34 -17.53 0.15
C SER A 199 2.45 -18.63 -0.41
N SER A 200 1.16 -18.67 -0.02
CA SER A 200 0.21 -19.64 -0.53
C SER A 200 -0.01 -19.46 -2.03
N ASN A 201 0.00 -20.58 -2.76
CA ASN A 201 -0.35 -20.64 -4.18
C ASN A 201 -1.71 -21.32 -4.41
N LYS A 202 -2.43 -21.63 -3.32
CA LYS A 202 -3.76 -22.23 -3.33
C LYS A 202 -4.80 -21.15 -3.54
N PHE A 203 -5.61 -21.29 -4.59
CA PHE A 203 -6.61 -20.29 -4.96
C PHE A 203 -7.68 -20.17 -3.88
N GLU A 204 -8.16 -21.30 -3.39
CA GLU A 204 -9.17 -21.44 -2.37
C GLU A 204 -8.82 -20.81 -1.01
N VAL A 205 -7.54 -20.84 -0.62
CA VAL A 205 -7.03 -20.15 0.58
C VAL A 205 -7.17 -18.64 0.43
N LYS A 206 -6.85 -18.11 -0.76
CA LYS A 206 -6.93 -16.67 -1.07
C LYS A 206 -8.38 -16.21 -1.07
N GLU A 207 -9.25 -16.96 -1.74
CA GLU A 207 -10.68 -16.68 -1.82
C GLU A 207 -11.36 -16.70 -0.45
N THR A 208 -11.03 -17.69 0.38
CA THR A 208 -11.54 -17.79 1.75
C THR A 208 -11.10 -16.58 2.59
N TYR A 209 -9.83 -16.19 2.46
CA TYR A 209 -9.31 -15.02 3.15
C TYR A 209 -9.98 -13.72 2.68
N ASP A 210 -10.04 -13.50 1.36
CA ASP A 210 -10.69 -12.33 0.73
C ASP A 210 -12.14 -12.18 1.18
N TYR A 211 -12.89 -13.29 1.21
CA TYR A 211 -14.24 -13.34 1.74
C TYR A 211 -14.31 -12.94 3.22
N PHE A 212 -13.51 -13.55 4.10
CA PHE A 212 -13.58 -13.23 5.53
C PHE A 212 -13.18 -11.79 5.82
N TRP A 213 -12.16 -11.27 5.14
CA TRP A 213 -11.71 -9.90 5.36
C TRP A 213 -12.77 -8.89 4.92
N ASN A 214 -13.19 -8.99 3.64
CA ASN A 214 -14.03 -7.98 3.00
C ASN A 214 -15.51 -8.16 3.33
N GLN A 215 -16.00 -9.38 3.38
CA GLN A 215 -17.44 -9.63 3.56
C GLN A 215 -17.84 -9.83 5.01
N ILE A 216 -16.93 -10.29 5.89
CA ILE A 216 -17.26 -10.60 7.29
C ILE A 216 -16.69 -9.57 8.27
N ILE A 217 -15.38 -9.35 8.26
CA ILE A 217 -14.73 -8.46 9.23
C ILE A 217 -15.14 -7.01 8.99
N ARG A 218 -14.97 -6.52 7.76
CA ARG A 218 -15.27 -5.13 7.40
C ARG A 218 -16.75 -4.78 7.56
N ASN A 219 -17.66 -5.67 7.18
CA ASN A 219 -19.10 -5.49 7.39
C ASN A 219 -19.57 -5.72 8.83
N GLY A 220 -18.66 -5.87 9.80
CA GLY A 220 -18.99 -6.03 11.21
C GLY A 220 -19.63 -7.39 11.58
N ARG A 221 -19.86 -8.29 10.62
CA ARG A 221 -20.49 -9.61 10.83
C ARG A 221 -19.70 -10.47 11.82
N LYS A 222 -20.41 -11.34 12.54
CA LYS A 222 -19.78 -12.32 13.43
C LYS A 222 -19.17 -13.44 12.59
N ILE A 223 -17.90 -13.78 12.85
CA ILE A 223 -17.19 -14.85 12.14
C ILE A 223 -17.71 -16.25 12.52
N LYS A 224 -18.03 -16.49 13.81
CA LYS A 224 -18.42 -17.81 14.34
C LYS A 224 -19.53 -18.54 13.56
N PRO A 225 -20.67 -17.91 13.20
CA PRO A 225 -21.78 -18.62 12.56
C PRO A 225 -21.50 -19.07 11.12
N ILE A 226 -20.51 -18.50 10.42
CA ILE A 226 -20.32 -18.75 8.99
C ILE A 226 -19.85 -20.18 8.74
N LYS A 227 -20.61 -20.95 7.95
CA LYS A 227 -20.21 -22.29 7.51
C LYS A 227 -19.50 -22.23 6.16
N PHE A 228 -18.82 -23.31 5.82
CA PHE A 228 -18.06 -23.41 4.58
C PHE A 228 -18.97 -23.36 3.34
N GLU A 229 -20.10 -24.07 3.38
CA GLU A 229 -21.10 -24.05 2.30
C GLU A 229 -21.70 -22.66 2.09
N ASP A 230 -22.10 -21.98 3.18
CA ASP A 230 -22.62 -20.61 3.13
C ASP A 230 -21.62 -19.65 2.44
N MET A 231 -20.34 -19.77 2.77
CA MET A 231 -19.28 -18.99 2.13
C MET A 231 -19.21 -19.26 0.63
N LYS A 232 -19.23 -20.52 0.20
CA LYS A 232 -19.15 -20.87 -1.24
C LYS A 232 -20.33 -20.30 -2.01
N GLU A 233 -21.53 -20.38 -1.45
CA GLU A 233 -22.74 -19.80 -2.05
C GLU A 233 -22.66 -18.27 -2.17
N GLU A 234 -22.21 -17.59 -1.11
CA GLU A 234 -22.01 -16.13 -1.13
C GLU A 234 -20.92 -15.73 -2.14
N LEU A 235 -19.80 -16.46 -2.20
CA LEU A 235 -18.73 -16.22 -3.18
C LEU A 235 -19.20 -16.42 -4.62
N ALA A 236 -20.00 -17.45 -4.89
CA ALA A 236 -20.58 -17.70 -6.21
C ALA A 236 -21.42 -16.50 -6.67
N LYS A 237 -22.26 -15.95 -5.78
CA LYS A 237 -23.07 -14.76 -6.04
C LYS A 237 -22.21 -13.52 -6.27
N LEU A 238 -21.25 -13.24 -5.38
CA LEU A 238 -20.37 -12.07 -5.47
C LEU A 238 -19.53 -12.04 -6.75
N LYS A 239 -19.13 -13.21 -7.25
CA LYS A 239 -18.30 -13.34 -8.45
C LYS A 239 -19.10 -13.61 -9.72
N SER A 240 -20.44 -13.63 -9.64
CA SER A 240 -21.34 -13.96 -10.75
C SER A 240 -20.96 -15.29 -11.43
N LYS A 241 -20.69 -16.32 -10.63
CA LYS A 241 -20.33 -17.67 -11.07
C LYS A 241 -21.34 -18.70 -10.57
N SER A 242 -21.40 -19.85 -11.23
CA SER A 242 -22.19 -20.98 -10.73
C SER A 242 -21.52 -21.59 -9.49
N ILE A 243 -22.34 -22.09 -8.55
CA ILE A 243 -21.84 -22.79 -7.36
C ILE A 243 -20.96 -23.99 -7.74
N LYS A 244 -21.33 -24.74 -8.79
CA LYS A 244 -20.54 -25.85 -9.34
C LYS A 244 -19.12 -25.44 -9.74
N SER A 245 -18.95 -24.24 -10.30
CA SER A 245 -17.62 -23.70 -10.64
C SER A 245 -16.79 -23.38 -9.40
N VAL A 246 -17.44 -22.98 -8.30
CA VAL A 246 -16.78 -22.78 -7.01
C VAL A 246 -16.45 -24.12 -6.38
N ASP A 247 -17.39 -25.06 -6.30
CA ASP A 247 -17.17 -26.40 -5.74
C ASP A 247 -16.02 -27.15 -6.41
N THR A 248 -15.87 -27.00 -7.74
CA THR A 248 -14.76 -27.64 -8.47
C THR A 248 -13.39 -27.08 -8.05
N ALA A 249 -13.35 -25.86 -7.53
CA ALA A 249 -12.13 -25.21 -7.03
C ALA A 249 -11.84 -25.51 -5.54
N PHE A 250 -12.80 -26.06 -4.79
CA PHE A 250 -12.71 -26.31 -3.36
C PHE A 250 -12.93 -27.80 -3.05
N SER A 251 -11.86 -28.51 -2.69
CA SER A 251 -11.89 -29.90 -2.21
C SER A 251 -12.34 -30.02 -0.75
N GLU A 252 -12.72 -31.22 -0.31
CA GLU A 252 -13.09 -31.51 1.09
C GLU A 252 -11.97 -31.17 2.09
N LEU A 253 -10.69 -31.31 1.70
CA LEU A 253 -9.55 -30.93 2.54
C LEU A 253 -9.50 -29.43 2.86
N ASN A 254 -10.19 -28.59 2.07
CA ASN A 254 -10.24 -27.15 2.27
C ASN A 254 -11.14 -26.74 3.45
N ILE A 255 -11.94 -27.65 4.03
CA ILE A 255 -12.72 -27.34 5.24
C ILE A 255 -11.81 -27.10 6.45
N LEU A 256 -10.67 -27.82 6.54
CA LEU A 256 -9.69 -27.63 7.61
C LEU A 256 -8.98 -26.29 7.45
N GLU A 257 -8.58 -25.95 6.22
CA GLU A 257 -7.98 -24.64 5.90
C GLU A 257 -8.96 -23.50 6.16
N PHE A 258 -10.22 -23.67 5.78
CA PHE A 258 -11.30 -22.74 6.11
C PHE A 258 -11.42 -22.53 7.63
N ASN A 259 -11.47 -23.60 8.41
CA ASN A 259 -11.58 -23.52 9.87
C ASN A 259 -10.34 -22.87 10.52
N PHE A 260 -9.15 -23.14 10.00
CA PHE A 260 -7.91 -22.50 10.42
C PHE A 260 -7.91 -21.01 10.10
N LEU A 261 -8.24 -20.62 8.87
CA LEU A 261 -8.36 -19.22 8.45
C LEU A 261 -9.42 -18.50 9.26
N LYS A 262 -10.61 -19.08 9.41
CA LYS A 262 -11.69 -18.57 10.26
C LYS A 262 -11.22 -18.29 11.69
N SER A 263 -10.41 -19.17 12.27
CA SER A 263 -9.84 -18.99 13.61
C SER A 263 -8.80 -17.87 13.64
N SER A 264 -7.90 -17.83 12.67
CA SER A 264 -6.91 -16.76 12.50
C SER A 264 -7.57 -15.38 12.32
N MET A 265 -8.64 -15.30 11.52
CA MET A 265 -9.44 -14.10 11.29
C MET A 265 -10.10 -13.58 12.58
N ARG A 266 -10.46 -14.45 13.52
CA ARG A 266 -10.97 -14.01 14.83
C ARG A 266 -9.91 -13.34 15.68
N VAL A 267 -8.67 -13.82 15.61
CA VAL A 267 -7.53 -13.17 16.26
C VAL A 267 -7.33 -11.80 15.62
N MET A 268 -7.23 -11.75 14.29
CA MET A 268 -7.09 -10.49 13.55
C MET A 268 -8.18 -9.46 13.85
N LYS A 269 -9.45 -9.88 13.92
CA LYS A 269 -10.57 -8.98 14.24
C LYS A 269 -10.40 -8.32 15.62
N LYS A 270 -9.77 -8.98 16.59
CA LYS A 270 -9.46 -8.37 17.90
C LYS A 270 -8.36 -7.31 17.77
N TRP A 271 -7.39 -7.54 16.89
CA TRP A 271 -6.32 -6.59 16.57
C TRP A 271 -6.78 -5.48 15.62
N HIS A 272 -7.97 -5.56 15.02
CA HIS A 272 -8.51 -4.51 14.15
C HIS A 272 -8.64 -3.15 14.87
N ARG A 273 -8.62 -3.10 16.22
CA ARG A 273 -8.51 -1.84 16.97
C ARG A 273 -7.21 -1.07 16.70
N ALA A 274 -6.15 -1.76 16.25
CA ALA A 274 -4.92 -1.15 15.76
C ALA A 274 -5.10 -0.39 14.45
N SER A 275 -6.23 -0.55 13.73
CA SER A 275 -6.53 0.26 12.55
C SER A 275 -6.93 1.70 12.86
N LYS A 276 -7.18 2.05 14.13
CA LYS A 276 -7.63 3.40 14.49
C LYS A 276 -6.54 4.45 14.24
N PRO A 277 -6.86 5.63 13.69
CA PRO A 277 -5.88 6.68 13.46
C PRO A 277 -5.09 7.09 14.70
N THR A 278 -5.75 7.16 15.88
CA THR A 278 -5.09 7.47 17.15
C THR A 278 -4.01 6.47 17.55
N TYR A 279 -4.17 5.19 17.18
CA TYR A 279 -3.16 4.17 17.43
C TYR A 279 -1.96 4.39 16.50
N PHE A 280 -2.20 4.61 15.20
CA PHE A 280 -1.13 4.88 14.24
C PHE A 280 -0.35 6.15 14.58
N LEU A 281 -1.01 7.21 15.02
CA LEU A 281 -0.34 8.43 15.47
C LEU A 281 0.66 8.15 16.61
N LYS A 282 0.29 7.30 17.57
CA LYS A 282 1.17 6.89 18.66
C LYS A 282 2.36 6.07 18.15
N GLU A 283 2.13 5.17 17.20
CA GLU A 283 3.20 4.32 16.65
C GLU A 283 4.15 5.11 15.73
N ILE A 284 3.64 6.06 14.93
CA ILE A 284 4.46 7.02 14.17
C ILE A 284 5.33 7.84 15.13
N LYS A 285 4.74 8.35 16.22
CA LYS A 285 5.48 9.07 17.25
C LYS A 285 6.64 8.25 17.79
N LYS A 286 6.39 7.02 18.23
CA LYS A 286 7.45 6.11 18.70
C LYS A 286 8.51 5.84 17.64
N PHE A 287 8.11 5.67 16.38
CA PHE A 287 9.04 5.42 15.29
C PHE A 287 9.98 6.61 15.05
N LEU A 288 9.48 7.84 15.17
CA LEU A 288 10.26 9.06 14.99
C LEU A 288 11.08 9.44 16.24
N GLU A 289 10.70 8.96 17.42
CA GLU A 289 11.44 9.11 18.69
C GLU A 289 12.40 7.93 18.94
N ASP A 290 12.74 7.16 17.90
CA ASP A 290 13.60 5.99 18.00
C ASP A 290 15.05 6.42 18.33
N ASP A 291 15.58 5.94 19.46
CA ASP A 291 16.92 6.32 19.95
C ASP A 291 18.06 5.82 19.04
N ASP A 292 17.81 4.79 18.22
CA ASP A 292 18.82 4.21 17.34
C ASP A 292 18.96 5.00 16.02
N TYR A 293 18.01 5.89 15.70
CA TYR A 293 17.97 6.62 14.42
C TYR A 293 17.55 8.08 14.59
N ASP A 294 18.36 9.01 14.11
CA ASP A 294 18.02 10.45 14.15
C ASP A 294 16.94 10.82 13.13
N PHE A 295 15.67 10.71 13.55
CA PHE A 295 14.49 11.17 12.83
C PHE A 295 13.97 12.52 13.34
N SER A 296 14.74 13.21 14.20
CA SER A 296 14.34 14.45 14.87
C SER A 296 14.06 15.62 13.94
N LYS A 297 14.43 15.50 12.66
CA LYS A 297 14.25 16.54 11.63
C LYS A 297 13.04 16.31 10.73
N ILE A 298 12.36 15.17 10.84
CA ILE A 298 11.19 14.85 10.01
C ILE A 298 10.01 15.70 10.48
N ASN A 299 9.56 16.64 9.65
CA ASN A 299 8.43 17.54 9.95
C ASN A 299 7.15 17.21 9.17
N HIS A 300 7.22 16.29 8.20
CA HIS A 300 6.04 15.80 7.47
C HIS A 300 6.12 14.27 7.31
N VAL A 301 4.97 13.59 7.45
CA VAL A 301 4.82 12.14 7.22
C VAL A 301 3.64 11.89 6.29
N VAL A 302 3.86 11.13 5.22
CA VAL A 302 2.77 10.61 4.37
C VAL A 302 2.79 9.09 4.40
N TYR A 303 1.65 8.47 4.68
CA TYR A 303 1.52 7.02 4.75
C TYR A 303 0.14 6.52 4.31
N GLY A 304 0.06 5.25 3.90
CA GLY A 304 -1.19 4.49 3.76
C GLY A 304 -1.34 3.42 4.84
N HIS A 305 -2.12 2.36 4.60
CA HIS A 305 -2.31 1.09 5.37
C HIS A 305 -3.63 0.96 6.14
N SER A 306 -4.09 1.99 6.85
CA SER A 306 -5.22 1.84 7.78
C SER A 306 -6.59 1.99 7.12
N HIS A 307 -6.62 2.39 5.84
CA HIS A 307 -7.83 2.66 5.03
C HIS A 307 -8.70 3.77 5.62
N TYR A 308 -8.05 4.76 6.24
CA TYR A 308 -8.65 6.03 6.66
C TYR A 308 -7.91 7.15 5.96
N LYS A 309 -8.63 8.20 5.55
CA LYS A 309 -7.99 9.42 5.05
C LYS A 309 -8.08 10.48 6.15
N GLU A 310 -6.93 11.01 6.57
CA GLU A 310 -6.88 11.97 7.67
C GLU A 310 -5.62 12.82 7.59
N ILE A 311 -5.75 14.10 7.95
CA ILE A 311 -4.61 14.97 8.26
C ILE A 311 -4.62 15.17 9.77
N SER A 312 -3.48 14.94 10.39
CA SER A 312 -3.29 15.10 11.83
C SER A 312 -1.99 15.83 12.10
N TYR A 313 -1.88 16.40 13.29
CA TYR A 313 -0.68 17.11 13.74
C TYR A 313 -0.27 16.57 15.11
N ALA A 314 1.02 16.40 15.32
CA ALA A 314 1.55 16.02 16.63
C ALA A 314 2.87 16.74 16.92
N THR A 315 3.13 16.99 18.20
CA THR A 315 4.45 17.39 18.66
C THR A 315 5.30 16.15 18.92
N ILE A 316 6.37 16.01 18.14
CA ILE A 316 7.31 14.87 18.16
C ILE A 316 8.71 15.47 18.14
N ASN A 317 9.62 15.06 19.03
CA ASN A 317 10.98 15.64 19.12
C ASN A 317 10.98 17.19 19.22
N ASN A 318 10.05 17.77 19.98
CA ASN A 318 9.87 19.22 20.18
C ASN A 318 9.54 20.04 18.91
N GLN A 319 9.14 19.40 17.82
CA GLN A 319 8.68 20.06 16.60
C GLN A 319 7.25 19.64 16.27
N GLN A 320 6.52 20.49 15.54
CA GLN A 320 5.22 20.13 14.99
C GLN A 320 5.44 19.30 13.73
N VAL A 321 4.83 18.11 13.69
CA VAL A 321 4.87 17.20 12.54
C VAL A 321 3.48 17.10 11.95
N GLU A 322 3.35 17.36 10.65
CA GLU A 322 2.14 17.09 9.89
C GLU A 322 2.13 15.64 9.41
N ILE A 323 1.03 14.93 9.66
CA ILE A 323 0.91 13.49 9.38
C ILE A 323 -0.34 13.29 8.54
N ILE A 324 -0.14 12.83 7.31
CA ILE A 324 -1.19 12.60 6.32
C ILE A 324 -1.31 11.10 6.05
N ASN A 325 -2.50 10.56 6.32
CA ASN A 325 -2.90 9.26 5.82
C ASN A 325 -3.62 9.44 4.49
N ASP A 326 -3.07 8.87 3.42
CA ASP A 326 -3.58 9.09 2.06
C ASP A 326 -4.82 8.25 1.73
N GLY A 327 -5.22 7.33 2.62
CA GLY A 327 -6.45 6.56 2.55
C GLY A 327 -6.31 5.23 1.83
N SER A 328 -7.28 4.89 1.00
CA SER A 328 -7.29 3.63 0.23
C SER A 328 -8.25 3.71 -0.94
N TRP A 329 -8.08 2.80 -1.89
CA TRP A 329 -8.98 2.63 -3.03
C TRP A 329 -9.86 1.39 -2.86
N GLN A 330 -10.22 1.12 -1.61
CA GLN A 330 -11.18 0.11 -1.21
C GLN A 330 -11.88 0.57 0.07
N HIS A 331 -13.16 0.19 0.23
CA HIS A 331 -14.01 0.40 1.40
C HIS A 331 -14.36 1.83 1.80
N ILE A 332 -13.59 2.82 1.36
CA ILE A 332 -13.84 4.25 1.59
C ILE A 332 -13.83 4.98 0.26
N GLN A 333 -14.30 6.23 0.27
CA GLN A 333 -14.15 7.11 -0.89
C GLN A 333 -12.65 7.29 -1.20
N PRO A 334 -12.19 6.90 -2.41
CA PRO A 334 -10.78 6.95 -2.76
C PRO A 334 -10.16 8.33 -2.59
N SER A 335 -8.88 8.35 -2.23
CA SER A 335 -8.12 9.56 -1.96
C SER A 335 -6.67 9.45 -2.44
N TYR A 336 -6.02 10.61 -2.49
CA TYR A 336 -4.64 10.78 -2.91
C TYR A 336 -4.08 12.06 -2.30
N VAL A 337 -2.76 12.18 -2.23
CA VAL A 337 -2.07 13.40 -1.78
C VAL A 337 -1.44 14.10 -2.97
N GLU A 338 -1.65 15.41 -3.03
CA GLU A 338 -0.97 16.35 -3.92
C GLU A 338 0.16 17.02 -3.15
N ILE A 339 1.38 17.02 -3.69
CA ILE A 339 2.49 17.86 -3.18
C ILE A 339 2.79 18.93 -4.22
N CYS A 340 2.59 20.17 -3.82
CA CYS A 340 2.72 21.37 -4.63
C CYS A 340 4.00 22.15 -4.28
N GLY A 341 4.22 23.28 -4.97
CA GLY A 341 5.31 24.21 -4.62
C GLY A 341 5.29 24.63 -3.15
N LYS A 342 6.48 24.86 -2.61
CA LYS A 342 6.86 25.07 -1.21
C LYS A 342 6.51 23.92 -0.27
N GLY A 343 6.44 22.70 -0.80
CA GLY A 343 6.10 21.50 -0.03
C GLY A 343 4.65 21.45 0.47
N LYS A 344 3.77 22.34 -0.01
CA LYS A 344 2.36 22.35 0.40
C LYS A 344 1.68 21.04 0.01
N MET A 345 1.03 20.39 0.96
CA MET A 345 0.33 19.13 0.73
C MET A 345 -1.18 19.29 0.80
N TYR A 346 -1.90 18.57 -0.07
CA TYR A 346 -3.36 18.50 -0.03
C TYR A 346 -3.82 17.05 -0.11
N LEU A 347 -4.60 16.61 0.88
CA LEU A 347 -5.33 15.35 0.83
C LEU A 347 -6.62 15.55 0.02
N ARG A 348 -6.73 14.89 -1.12
CA ARG A 348 -7.85 14.99 -2.07
C ARG A 348 -8.65 13.72 -2.09
N THR A 349 -9.90 13.85 -2.55
CA THR A 349 -10.82 12.72 -2.73
C THR A 349 -11.24 12.63 -4.18
N ILE A 350 -11.64 11.43 -4.59
CA ILE A 350 -12.19 11.18 -5.92
C ILE A 350 -13.68 10.96 -5.76
N ASN A 351 -14.43 11.64 -6.63
CA ASN A 351 -15.88 11.58 -6.69
C ASN A 351 -16.31 10.74 -7.87
#